data_AF-A0A354FN40-F1
#
_entry.id   AF-A0A354FN40-F1
#
_cell.length_a   1.000
_cell.length_b   1.000
_cell.length_c   1.000
_cell.angle_alpha   90.00
_cell.angle_beta   90.00
_cell.angle_gamma   90.00
#
_symmetry.space_group_name_H-M   'P 1'
#
loop_
_entity.id
_entity.type
_entity.pdbx_description
1 polymer ?
#
loop_
_entity_poly.entity_id
_entity_poly.type
_entity_poly.pdbx_seq_one_letter_code
_entity_poly.pdbx_strand_id
1 'polypeptide(L)'
;MPSQFTLWAVALLAALLVGCSTIQPDFEKAVQDDTIPAYEAYITKYEPDPQATPFVAKSRTRLRELRFGQVEAKDTVPAYQAFISAYKETPEATEQIALSENRIRELHFESTQQQDSIAAYRKFLQQYESTNPDSPEVQTATVRIRELTAEKLKQASELTTEKLKQAFAQAKQKNSAASLRLFTAKYRKVPEAQPFIRQAKVLITELQLEDVETHYAQAKRQNTSKGYRGFITRYRIKAHAKPRIHDAEQALEQLQFDAAKFEALKNESALRKNPIIVWKTYLKKHRNDSRFKQHVEFAEIRIAAYTTLYFHPNGKKRYVGQLEGDRFHGQGVLFTATGKVAYAGEFQNGHKHGSGQERWDNGRVRYK
;
A
#
# COMPACT_ATOMS: atom_id res chain seq x y z
N MET A 1 -7.44 134.65 27.50
CA MET A 1 -6.40 133.61 27.66
C MET A 1 -6.24 133.32 29.14
N PRO A 2 -6.07 132.06 29.62
CA PRO A 2 -6.39 130.72 29.10
C PRO A 2 -7.54 130.07 29.92
N SER A 3 -8.08 128.87 29.71
CA SER A 3 -7.98 127.83 28.68
C SER A 3 -9.21 126.90 28.81
N GLN A 4 -9.91 126.67 27.69
CA GLN A 4 -10.98 125.66 27.54
C GLN A 4 -10.39 124.25 27.30
N PHE A 5 -9.55 123.76 28.21
CA PHE A 5 -8.77 122.53 28.00
C PHE A 5 -8.86 121.48 29.12
N THR A 6 -9.97 121.41 29.85
CA THR A 6 -10.14 120.38 30.91
C THR A 6 -11.52 119.73 30.96
N LEU A 7 -12.24 119.70 29.83
CA LEU A 7 -13.47 118.88 29.69
C LEU A 7 -13.41 117.88 28.51
N TRP A 8 -12.29 117.82 27.78
CA TRP A 8 -12.03 116.83 26.72
C TRP A 8 -10.93 115.83 27.09
N ALA A 9 -10.58 115.70 28.36
CA ALA A 9 -9.59 114.74 28.85
C ALA A 9 -10.20 113.53 29.58
N VAL A 10 -11.53 113.48 29.75
CA VAL A 10 -12.25 112.30 30.29
C VAL A 10 -12.96 111.51 29.18
N ALA A 11 -13.02 112.03 27.95
CA ALA A 11 -13.62 111.34 26.80
C ALA A 11 -12.59 110.68 25.85
N LEU A 12 -11.28 110.84 26.10
CA LEU A 12 -10.21 110.28 25.26
C LEU A 12 -9.26 109.34 26.03
N LEU A 13 -9.66 108.93 27.23
CA LEU A 13 -9.07 107.83 28.00
C LEU A 13 -10.12 106.78 28.41
N ALA A 14 -11.23 106.72 27.66
CA ALA A 14 -12.23 105.65 27.68
C ALA A 14 -12.42 105.03 26.28
N ALA A 15 -11.41 105.19 25.41
CA ALA A 15 -11.34 104.60 24.07
C ALA A 15 -10.07 103.77 23.88
N LEU A 16 -9.52 103.25 24.98
CA LEU A 16 -8.47 102.24 25.00
C LEU A 16 -8.96 101.13 25.94
N LEU A 17 -9.15 99.93 25.38
CA LEU A 17 -9.52 98.65 26.02
C LEU A 17 -11.02 98.27 26.14
N VAL A 18 -11.85 98.63 25.16
CA VAL A 18 -12.96 97.73 24.77
C VAL A 18 -12.98 97.59 23.24
N GLY A 19 -11.87 97.12 22.68
CA GLY A 19 -11.99 96.33 21.45
C GLY A 19 -12.61 95.01 21.88
N CYS A 20 -13.92 94.84 21.72
CA CYS A 20 -14.56 93.53 21.91
C CYS A 20 -13.78 92.52 21.06
N SER A 21 -12.95 91.68 21.68
CA SER A 21 -12.23 90.66 20.94
C SER A 21 -13.29 89.71 20.36
N THR A 22 -13.40 89.66 19.04
CA THR A 22 -14.36 88.74 18.38
C THR A 22 -13.86 87.29 18.40
N ILE A 23 -12.70 87.03 19.01
CA ILE A 23 -12.05 85.70 19.14
C ILE A 23 -13.02 84.69 19.74
N GLN A 24 -13.57 84.96 20.92
CA GLN A 24 -14.45 84.02 21.60
C GLN A 24 -15.82 83.86 20.91
N PRO A 25 -16.53 84.94 20.53
CA PRO A 25 -17.77 84.80 19.76
C PRO A 25 -17.61 84.06 18.43
N ASP A 26 -16.52 84.29 17.69
CA ASP A 26 -16.25 83.58 16.44
C ASP A 26 -15.91 82.10 16.69
N PHE A 27 -15.24 81.79 17.81
CA PHE A 27 -15.00 80.41 18.24
C PHE A 27 -16.30 79.70 18.60
N GLU A 28 -17.16 80.34 19.39
CA GLU A 28 -18.47 79.80 19.77
C GLU A 28 -19.33 79.53 18.52
N LYS A 29 -19.25 80.39 17.51
CA LYS A 29 -19.89 80.15 16.21
C LYS A 29 -19.30 78.94 15.49
N ALA A 30 -17.98 78.80 15.43
CA ALA A 30 -17.35 77.63 14.83
C ALA A 30 -17.73 76.32 15.57
N VAL A 31 -17.88 76.39 16.90
CA VAL A 31 -18.39 75.29 17.74
C VAL A 31 -19.86 74.98 17.46
N GLN A 32 -20.68 76.00 17.23
CA GLN A 32 -22.09 75.81 16.87
C GLN A 32 -22.25 75.16 15.49
N ASP A 33 -21.44 75.59 14.52
CA ASP A 33 -21.48 75.03 13.17
C ASP A 33 -20.90 73.59 13.14
N ASP A 34 -19.88 73.31 13.95
CA ASP A 34 -19.20 72.01 14.10
C ASP A 34 -18.81 71.36 12.77
N THR A 35 -18.31 72.17 11.82
CA THR A 35 -17.90 71.69 10.50
C THR A 35 -16.42 71.97 10.23
N ILE A 36 -15.83 71.15 9.36
CA ILE A 36 -14.44 71.32 8.90
C ILE A 36 -14.20 72.74 8.37
N PRO A 37 -15.01 73.30 7.44
CA PRO A 37 -14.80 74.66 6.94
C PRO A 37 -14.90 75.74 8.02
N ALA A 38 -15.78 75.57 9.02
CA ALA A 38 -15.93 76.53 10.10
C ALA A 38 -14.67 76.60 10.98
N TYR A 39 -14.11 75.45 11.36
CA TYR A 39 -12.87 75.41 12.13
C TYR A 39 -11.64 75.80 11.31
N GLU A 40 -11.56 75.45 10.02
CA GLU A 40 -10.50 75.90 9.12
C GLU A 40 -10.49 77.44 9.02
N ALA A 41 -11.67 78.04 8.76
CA ALA A 41 -11.81 79.49 8.69
C ALA A 41 -11.42 80.17 10.01
N TYR A 42 -11.82 79.60 11.14
CA TYR A 42 -11.44 80.11 12.46
C TYR A 42 -9.92 80.06 12.68
N ILE A 43 -9.28 78.91 12.43
CA ILE A 43 -7.83 78.73 12.60
C ILE A 43 -7.08 79.69 11.69
N THR A 44 -7.41 79.74 10.39
CA THR A 44 -6.75 80.65 9.43
C THR A 44 -6.84 82.11 9.85
N LYS A 45 -7.99 82.54 10.41
CA LYS A 45 -8.19 83.91 10.86
C LYS A 45 -7.39 84.27 12.11
N TYR A 46 -7.28 83.34 13.06
CA TYR A 46 -6.80 83.65 14.42
C TYR A 46 -5.43 83.06 14.78
N GLU A 47 -4.85 82.21 13.93
CA GLU A 47 -3.54 81.61 14.17
C GLU A 47 -2.38 82.61 14.39
N PRO A 48 -2.32 83.78 13.72
CA PRO A 48 -1.28 84.77 13.99
C PRO A 48 -1.41 85.49 15.34
N ASP A 49 -2.56 85.39 16.03
CA ASP A 49 -2.83 86.13 17.27
C ASP A 49 -2.50 85.28 18.52
N PRO A 50 -1.50 85.69 19.33
CA PRO A 50 -1.14 84.97 20.55
C PRO A 50 -2.28 84.82 21.57
N GLN A 51 -3.23 85.74 21.61
CA GLN A 51 -4.37 85.69 22.54
C GLN A 51 -5.39 84.61 22.15
N ALA A 52 -5.42 84.23 20.87
CA ALA A 52 -6.33 83.19 20.37
C ALA A 52 -5.75 81.77 20.49
N THR A 53 -4.46 81.63 20.84
CA THR A 53 -3.74 80.34 20.95
C THR A 53 -4.55 79.20 21.59
N PRO A 54 -5.17 79.35 22.79
CA PRO A 54 -5.93 78.25 23.40
C PRO A 54 -7.18 77.85 22.59
N PHE A 55 -7.84 78.81 21.92
CA PHE A 55 -9.01 78.55 21.08
C PHE A 55 -8.62 77.95 19.72
N VAL A 56 -7.50 78.38 19.15
CA VAL A 56 -6.91 77.79 17.94
C VAL A 56 -6.51 76.33 18.21
N ALA A 57 -5.90 76.05 19.37
CA ALA A 57 -5.56 74.68 19.78
C ALA A 57 -6.82 73.79 19.90
N LYS A 58 -7.87 74.26 20.58
CA LYS A 58 -9.16 73.55 20.66
C LYS A 58 -9.78 73.30 19.28
N SER A 59 -9.75 74.31 18.41
CA SER A 59 -10.25 74.21 17.03
C SER A 59 -9.48 73.18 16.21
N ARG A 60 -8.15 73.12 16.36
CA ARG A 60 -7.31 72.11 15.69
C ARG A 60 -7.63 70.69 16.14
N THR A 61 -7.83 70.50 17.44
CA THR A 61 -8.26 69.21 18.00
C THR A 61 -9.58 68.77 17.38
N ARG A 62 -10.61 69.63 17.42
CA ARG A 62 -11.92 69.30 16.88
C ARG A 62 -11.93 69.09 15.36
N LEU A 63 -11.18 69.93 14.63
CA LEU A 63 -10.98 69.77 13.19
C LEU A 63 -10.37 68.39 12.85
N ARG A 64 -9.36 67.96 13.62
CA ARG A 64 -8.74 66.64 13.44
C ARG A 64 -9.72 65.51 13.75
N GLU A 65 -10.51 65.61 14.82
CA GLU A 65 -11.58 64.64 15.14
C GLU A 65 -12.60 64.51 14.00
N LEU A 66 -13.09 65.63 13.46
CA LEU A 66 -14.04 65.63 12.34
C LEU A 66 -13.43 65.01 11.08
N ARG A 67 -12.17 65.32 10.78
CA ARG A 67 -11.45 64.74 9.63
C ARG A 67 -11.20 63.24 9.83
N PHE A 68 -10.89 62.79 11.04
CA PHE A 68 -10.75 61.37 11.34
C PHE A 68 -12.09 60.64 11.18
N GLY A 69 -13.20 61.21 11.67
CA GLY A 69 -14.54 60.64 11.46
C GLY A 69 -14.92 60.50 9.97
N GLN A 70 -14.50 61.43 9.11
CA GLN A 70 -14.68 61.27 7.66
C GLN A 70 -13.85 60.12 7.05
N VAL A 71 -12.68 59.85 7.62
CA VAL A 71 -11.82 58.75 7.20
C VAL A 71 -12.41 57.42 7.66
N GLU A 72 -12.91 57.34 8.89
CA GLU A 72 -13.65 56.18 9.41
C GLU A 72 -14.92 55.90 8.59
N ALA A 73 -15.66 56.93 8.20
CA ALA A 73 -16.84 56.78 7.35
C ALA A 73 -16.51 56.25 5.94
N LYS A 74 -15.31 56.53 5.42
CA LYS A 74 -14.86 56.00 4.12
C LYS A 74 -14.33 54.57 4.25
N ASP A 75 -13.69 54.24 5.36
CA ASP A 75 -13.10 52.93 5.67
C ASP A 75 -12.27 52.34 4.52
N THR A 76 -11.34 53.14 3.98
CA THR A 76 -10.47 52.69 2.89
C THR A 76 -9.00 52.97 3.20
N VAL A 77 -8.13 52.08 2.73
CA VAL A 77 -6.68 52.22 2.87
C VAL A 77 -6.16 53.60 2.40
N PRO A 78 -6.56 54.13 1.21
CA PRO A 78 -6.11 55.46 0.79
C PRO A 78 -6.57 56.59 1.71
N ALA A 79 -7.78 56.49 2.30
CA ALA A 79 -8.28 57.52 3.22
C ALA A 79 -7.45 57.55 4.52
N TYR A 80 -7.18 56.40 5.12
CA TYR A 80 -6.35 56.30 6.32
C TYR A 80 -4.89 56.71 6.05
N GLN A 81 -4.32 56.32 4.90
CA GLN A 81 -2.98 56.75 4.50
C GLN A 81 -2.87 58.26 4.31
N ALA A 82 -3.90 58.89 3.72
CA ALA A 82 -3.96 60.34 3.58
C ALA A 82 -4.03 61.04 4.94
N PHE A 83 -4.81 60.51 5.89
CA PHE A 83 -4.88 61.04 7.25
C PHE A 83 -3.53 60.96 7.98
N ILE A 84 -2.89 59.78 7.97
CA ILE A 84 -1.55 59.59 8.57
C ILE A 84 -0.56 60.58 7.97
N SER A 85 -0.54 60.71 6.64
CA SER A 85 0.37 61.62 5.94
C SER A 85 0.17 63.08 6.32
N ALA A 86 -1.08 63.51 6.55
CA ALA A 86 -1.43 64.87 6.92
C ALA A 86 -1.09 65.22 8.39
N TYR A 87 -1.10 64.22 9.28
CA TYR A 87 -0.98 64.44 10.73
C TYR A 87 0.26 63.80 11.38
N LYS A 88 1.15 63.14 10.63
CA LYS A 88 2.33 62.42 11.17
C LYS A 88 3.26 63.26 12.05
N GLU A 89 3.34 64.57 11.82
CA GLU A 89 4.17 65.50 12.61
C GLU A 89 3.38 66.17 13.75
N THR A 90 2.14 65.74 14.02
CA THR A 90 1.25 66.29 15.06
C THR A 90 1.21 65.34 16.27
N PRO A 91 1.89 65.65 17.39
CA PRO A 91 1.96 64.75 18.55
C PRO A 91 0.59 64.35 19.10
N GLU A 92 -0.37 65.26 19.08
CA GLU A 92 -1.73 65.03 19.60
C GLU A 92 -2.56 64.10 18.69
N ALA A 93 -2.07 63.75 17.49
CA ALA A 93 -2.72 62.82 16.56
C ALA A 93 -2.25 61.36 16.72
N THR A 94 -1.29 61.09 17.61
CA THR A 94 -0.62 59.78 17.74
C THR A 94 -1.58 58.61 17.87
N GLU A 95 -2.64 58.74 18.68
CA GLU A 95 -3.65 57.69 18.86
C GLU A 95 -4.44 57.41 17.58
N GLN A 96 -4.91 58.45 16.90
CA GLN A 96 -5.67 58.32 15.64
C GLN A 96 -4.81 57.77 14.50
N ILE A 97 -3.51 58.08 14.50
CA ILE A 97 -2.53 57.49 13.58
C ILE A 97 -2.41 55.99 13.85
N ALA A 98 -2.23 55.57 15.10
CA ALA A 98 -2.14 54.15 15.46
C ALA A 98 -3.43 53.39 15.11
N LEU A 99 -4.61 53.98 15.35
CA LEU A 99 -5.89 53.42 14.92
C LEU A 99 -5.97 53.27 13.39
N SER A 100 -5.50 54.29 12.65
CA SER A 100 -5.46 54.26 11.18
C SER A 100 -4.54 53.15 10.65
N GLU A 101 -3.35 52.99 11.24
CA GLU A 101 -2.39 51.95 10.85
C GLU A 101 -2.94 50.55 11.12
N ASN A 102 -3.58 50.37 12.27
CA ASN A 102 -4.26 49.12 12.61
C ASN A 102 -5.37 48.80 11.60
N ARG A 103 -6.24 49.77 11.28
CA ARG A 103 -7.33 49.54 10.33
C ARG A 103 -6.82 49.27 8.91
N ILE A 104 -5.74 49.92 8.48
CA ILE A 104 -5.09 49.59 7.19
C ILE A 104 -4.64 48.13 7.15
N ARG A 105 -4.03 47.62 8.23
CA ARG A 105 -3.61 46.22 8.32
C ARG A 105 -4.82 45.28 8.26
N GLU A 106 -5.88 45.58 9.01
CA GLU A 106 -7.14 44.81 8.98
C GLU A 106 -7.75 44.77 7.57
N LEU A 107 -7.87 45.91 6.88
CA LEU A 107 -8.39 45.99 5.51
C LEU A 107 -7.55 45.17 4.51
N HIS A 108 -6.22 45.20 4.64
CA HIS A 108 -5.36 44.32 3.83
C HIS A 108 -5.54 42.85 4.17
N PHE A 109 -5.78 42.51 5.45
CA PHE A 109 -6.06 41.15 5.86
C PHE A 109 -7.41 40.65 5.33
N GLU A 110 -8.46 41.47 5.40
CA GLU A 110 -9.78 41.17 4.82
C GLU A 110 -9.66 40.87 3.31
N SER A 111 -8.93 41.70 2.56
CA SER A 111 -8.62 41.46 1.14
C SER A 111 -7.84 40.17 0.91
N THR A 112 -6.94 39.82 1.84
CA THR A 112 -6.17 38.57 1.81
C THR A 112 -7.06 37.36 2.04
N GLN A 113 -8.01 37.44 2.98
CA GLN A 113 -9.00 36.39 3.24
C GLN A 113 -9.92 36.16 2.05
N GLN A 114 -10.29 37.19 1.30
CA GLN A 114 -11.07 37.04 0.07
C GLN A 114 -10.33 36.24 -1.02
N GLN A 115 -9.00 36.37 -1.08
CA GLN A 115 -8.18 35.61 -2.04
C GLN A 115 -7.90 34.18 -1.57
N ASP A 116 -7.94 33.92 -0.25
CA ASP A 116 -7.69 32.65 0.44
C ASP A 116 -6.60 31.78 -0.22
N SER A 117 -5.42 32.36 -0.43
CA SER A 117 -4.32 31.68 -1.10
C SER A 117 -3.02 31.82 -0.36
N ILE A 118 -2.17 30.77 -0.42
CA ILE A 118 -0.83 30.78 0.19
C ILE A 118 -0.02 32.00 -0.28
N ALA A 119 -0.14 32.39 -1.56
CA ALA A 119 0.56 33.53 -2.11
C ALA A 119 0.07 34.85 -1.50
N ALA A 120 -1.24 35.03 -1.37
CA ALA A 120 -1.84 36.21 -0.76
C ALA A 120 -1.41 36.34 0.72
N TYR A 121 -1.56 35.29 1.52
CA TYR A 121 -1.15 35.30 2.93
C TYR A 121 0.36 35.53 3.11
N ARG A 122 1.21 34.98 2.24
CA ARG A 122 2.65 35.27 2.27
C ARG A 122 2.97 36.73 1.98
N LYS A 123 2.27 37.33 1.01
CA LYS A 123 2.42 38.75 0.70
C LYS A 123 1.98 39.62 1.89
N PHE A 124 0.89 39.26 2.55
CA PHE A 124 0.43 39.91 3.78
C PHE A 124 1.48 39.83 4.89
N LEU A 125 2.00 38.63 5.19
CA LEU A 125 3.03 38.43 6.21
C LEU A 125 4.32 39.18 5.88
N GLN A 126 4.76 39.19 4.62
CA GLN A 126 5.94 39.96 4.20
C GLN A 126 5.82 41.45 4.55
N GLN A 127 4.60 42.00 4.54
CA GLN A 127 4.35 43.41 4.83
C GLN A 127 4.20 43.70 6.33
N TYR A 128 3.62 42.78 7.12
CA TYR A 128 3.18 43.07 8.50
C TYR A 128 3.85 42.24 9.60
N GLU A 129 4.46 41.10 9.29
CA GLU A 129 4.97 40.16 10.30
C GLU A 129 6.09 40.77 11.16
N SER A 130 7.02 41.53 10.56
CA SER A 130 8.13 42.14 11.30
C SER A 130 7.72 43.29 12.21
N THR A 131 6.65 43.99 11.86
CA THR A 131 6.18 45.19 12.57
C THR A 131 5.05 44.88 13.55
N ASN A 132 4.30 43.80 13.32
CA ASN A 132 3.10 43.43 14.07
C ASN A 132 3.03 41.91 14.34
N PRO A 133 4.07 41.29 14.90
CA PRO A 133 4.18 39.83 15.02
C PRO A 133 3.06 39.20 15.85
N ASP A 134 2.59 39.91 16.88
CA ASP A 134 1.57 39.42 17.81
C ASP A 134 0.13 39.77 17.40
N SER A 135 -0.05 40.40 16.23
CA SER A 135 -1.39 40.76 15.76
C SER A 135 -2.22 39.52 15.40
N PRO A 136 -3.55 39.52 15.68
CA PRO A 136 -4.44 38.42 15.31
C PRO A 136 -4.40 38.10 13.82
N GLU A 137 -4.26 39.10 12.96
CA GLU A 137 -4.18 38.94 11.50
C GLU A 137 -2.93 38.15 11.09
N VAL A 138 -1.76 38.49 11.65
CA VAL A 138 -0.49 37.80 11.36
C VAL A 138 -0.52 36.36 11.86
N GLN A 139 -1.05 36.11 13.06
CA GLN A 139 -1.20 34.75 13.59
C GLN A 139 -2.16 33.92 12.72
N THR A 140 -3.31 34.50 12.35
CA THR A 140 -4.31 33.83 11.51
C THR A 140 -3.77 33.52 10.12
N ALA A 141 -3.08 34.48 9.48
CA ALA A 141 -2.42 34.28 8.19
C ALA A 141 -1.40 33.12 8.25
N THR A 142 -0.61 33.06 9.32
CA THR A 142 0.40 32.00 9.52
C THR A 142 -0.25 30.62 9.64
N VAL A 143 -1.32 30.51 10.44
CA VAL A 143 -2.08 29.26 10.58
C VAL A 143 -2.70 28.86 9.25
N ARG A 144 -3.35 29.80 8.54
CA ARG A 144 -4.03 29.51 7.28
C ARG A 144 -3.08 29.03 6.18
N ILE A 145 -1.85 29.56 6.12
CA ILE A 145 -0.81 29.04 5.22
C ILE A 145 -0.52 27.56 5.49
N ARG A 146 -0.42 27.16 6.77
CA ARG A 146 -0.15 25.76 7.15
C ARG A 146 -1.31 24.85 6.74
N GLU A 147 -2.55 25.29 6.97
CA GLU A 147 -3.76 24.56 6.57
C GLU A 147 -3.84 24.37 5.06
N LEU A 148 -3.77 25.46 4.28
CA LEU A 148 -3.80 25.41 2.81
C LEU A 148 -2.67 24.53 2.24
N THR A 149 -1.50 24.53 2.89
CA THR A 149 -0.39 23.65 2.50
C THR A 149 -0.72 22.19 2.75
N ALA A 150 -1.31 21.87 3.91
CA ALA A 150 -1.73 20.51 4.25
C ALA A 150 -2.85 20.01 3.31
N GLU A 151 -3.84 20.85 3.00
CA GLU A 151 -4.91 20.55 2.04
C GLU A 151 -4.35 20.22 0.65
N LYS A 152 -3.40 21.04 0.15
CA LYS A 152 -2.74 20.81 -1.14
C LYS A 152 -1.96 19.49 -1.17
N LEU A 153 -1.25 19.15 -0.08
CA LEU A 153 -0.54 17.89 0.04
C LEU A 153 -1.50 16.69 0.08
N LYS A 154 -2.62 16.81 0.78
CA LYS A 154 -3.67 15.78 0.83
C LYS A 154 -4.30 15.54 -0.53
N GLN A 155 -4.64 16.59 -1.27
CA GLN A 155 -5.18 16.45 -2.63
C GLN A 155 -4.18 15.76 -3.58
N ALA A 156 -2.88 16.09 -3.47
CA ALA A 156 -1.84 15.46 -4.28
C ALA A 156 -1.68 13.96 -3.95
N SER A 157 -1.78 13.57 -2.67
CA SER A 157 -1.69 12.16 -2.27
C SER A 157 -2.93 11.36 -2.67
N GLU A 158 -4.12 11.96 -2.61
CA GLU A 158 -5.38 11.36 -3.09
C GLU A 158 -5.33 11.13 -4.61
N LEU A 159 -4.91 12.13 -5.39
CA LEU A 159 -4.72 11.99 -6.84
C LEU A 159 -3.71 10.89 -7.19
N THR A 160 -2.63 10.79 -6.40
CA THR A 160 -1.63 9.73 -6.57
C THR A 160 -2.23 8.36 -6.27
N THR A 161 -3.06 8.26 -5.23
CA THR A 161 -3.75 7.03 -4.84
C THR A 161 -4.75 6.58 -5.91
N GLU A 162 -5.54 7.49 -6.50
CA GLU A 162 -6.45 7.15 -7.59
C GLU A 162 -5.70 6.70 -8.85
N LYS A 163 -4.57 7.34 -9.21
CA LYS A 163 -3.70 6.86 -10.29
C LYS A 163 -3.15 5.46 -10.02
N LEU A 164 -2.76 5.16 -8.78
CA LEU A 164 -2.28 3.83 -8.37
C LEU A 164 -3.40 2.79 -8.48
N LYS A 165 -4.61 3.13 -8.04
CA LYS A 165 -5.80 2.28 -8.14
C LYS A 165 -6.14 1.93 -9.59
N GLN A 166 -6.10 2.91 -10.50
CA GLN A 166 -6.30 2.68 -11.93
C GLN A 166 -5.20 1.78 -12.52
N ALA A 167 -3.93 2.07 -12.21
CA ALA A 167 -2.82 1.24 -12.68
C ALA A 167 -2.91 -0.20 -12.17
N PHE A 168 -3.34 -0.40 -10.92
CA PHE A 168 -3.57 -1.72 -10.35
C PHE A 168 -4.76 -2.43 -11.02
N ALA A 169 -5.86 -1.73 -11.27
CA ALA A 169 -7.02 -2.27 -11.98
C ALA A 169 -6.66 -2.74 -13.40
N GLN A 170 -5.87 -1.95 -14.14
CA GLN A 170 -5.35 -2.36 -15.45
C GLN A 170 -4.45 -3.59 -15.36
N ALA A 171 -3.60 -3.66 -14.32
CA ALA A 171 -2.76 -4.83 -14.10
C ALA A 171 -3.58 -6.09 -13.83
N LYS A 172 -4.66 -5.98 -13.04
CA LYS A 172 -5.62 -7.06 -12.75
C LYS A 172 -6.40 -7.51 -13.99
N GLN A 173 -6.84 -6.58 -14.84
CA GLN A 173 -7.65 -6.89 -16.03
C GLN A 173 -6.95 -7.87 -16.98
N LYS A 174 -5.61 -7.85 -17.03
CA LYS A 174 -4.82 -8.78 -17.85
C LYS A 174 -4.80 -10.22 -17.34
N ASN A 175 -5.36 -10.49 -16.15
CA ASN A 175 -5.43 -11.80 -15.50
C ASN A 175 -4.12 -12.61 -15.58
N SER A 176 -2.98 -11.95 -15.32
CA SER A 176 -1.65 -12.53 -15.55
C SER A 176 -0.70 -12.20 -14.42
N ALA A 177 -0.02 -13.23 -13.90
CA ALA A 177 1.02 -13.07 -12.90
C ALA A 177 2.17 -12.18 -13.40
N ALA A 178 2.46 -12.16 -14.71
CA ALA A 178 3.48 -11.28 -15.28
C ALA A 178 3.08 -9.80 -15.22
N SER A 179 1.82 -9.49 -15.56
CA SER A 179 1.26 -8.14 -15.46
C SER A 179 1.33 -7.59 -14.03
N LEU A 180 0.89 -8.39 -13.06
CA LEU A 180 0.93 -8.03 -11.65
C LEU A 180 2.38 -7.86 -11.15
N ARG A 181 3.33 -8.70 -11.60
CA ARG A 181 4.75 -8.53 -11.28
C ARG A 181 5.31 -7.20 -11.80
N LEU A 182 4.99 -6.82 -13.04
CA LEU A 182 5.39 -5.53 -13.61
C LEU A 182 4.84 -4.37 -12.77
N PHE A 183 3.58 -4.43 -12.34
CA PHE A 183 3.00 -3.45 -11.42
C PHE A 183 3.81 -3.38 -10.11
N THR A 184 4.07 -4.52 -9.46
CA THR A 184 4.83 -4.53 -8.19
C THR A 184 6.26 -4.03 -8.32
N ALA A 185 6.90 -4.26 -9.47
CA ALA A 185 8.26 -3.77 -9.73
C ALA A 185 8.26 -2.26 -9.97
N LYS A 186 7.33 -1.76 -10.80
CA LYS A 186 7.20 -0.35 -11.15
C LYS A 186 6.98 0.54 -9.91
N TYR A 187 6.15 0.09 -8.97
CA TYR A 187 5.76 0.91 -7.81
C TYR A 187 6.44 0.51 -6.49
N ARG A 188 7.49 -0.33 -6.52
CA ARG A 188 8.11 -0.88 -5.31
C ARG A 188 8.55 0.18 -4.29
N LYS A 189 9.04 1.32 -4.76
CA LYS A 189 9.57 2.41 -3.91
C LYS A 189 8.50 3.44 -3.51
N VAL A 190 7.25 3.27 -3.93
CA VAL A 190 6.15 4.19 -3.61
C VAL A 190 5.44 3.70 -2.35
N PRO A 191 5.46 4.45 -1.23
CA PRO A 191 4.83 4.05 0.04
C PRO A 191 3.31 3.80 -0.10
N GLU A 192 2.62 4.69 -0.82
CA GLU A 192 1.17 4.62 -1.05
C GLU A 192 0.77 3.40 -1.89
N ALA A 193 1.71 2.82 -2.64
CA ALA A 193 1.48 1.64 -3.46
C ALA A 193 1.56 0.31 -2.67
N GLN A 194 2.13 0.32 -1.45
CA GLN A 194 2.34 -0.89 -0.66
C GLN A 194 1.06 -1.74 -0.40
N PRO A 195 -0.12 -1.18 -0.08
CA PRO A 195 -1.34 -1.98 0.05
C PRO A 195 -1.71 -2.70 -1.26
N PHE A 196 -1.59 -2.02 -2.41
CA PHE A 196 -1.86 -2.61 -3.73
C PHE A 196 -0.82 -3.68 -4.09
N ILE A 197 0.45 -3.47 -3.74
CA ILE A 197 1.52 -4.45 -3.94
C ILE A 197 1.26 -5.73 -3.14
N ARG A 198 0.77 -5.62 -1.89
CA ARG A 198 0.39 -6.79 -1.09
C ARG A 198 -0.73 -7.57 -1.77
N GLN A 199 -1.78 -6.89 -2.22
CA GLN A 199 -2.88 -7.53 -2.96
C GLN A 199 -2.39 -8.20 -4.26
N ALA A 200 -1.51 -7.52 -5.02
CA ALA A 200 -0.93 -8.08 -6.24
C ALA A 200 -0.16 -9.38 -5.98
N LYS A 201 0.60 -9.47 -4.88
CA LYS A 201 1.36 -10.68 -4.50
C LYS A 201 0.45 -11.87 -4.17
N VAL A 202 -0.68 -11.62 -3.51
CA VAL A 202 -1.69 -12.64 -3.25
C VAL A 202 -2.27 -13.16 -4.56
N LEU A 203 -2.74 -12.27 -5.44
CA LEU A 203 -3.27 -12.63 -6.75
C LEU A 203 -2.25 -13.39 -7.64
N ILE A 204 -0.97 -13.01 -7.59
CA ILE A 204 0.09 -13.74 -8.28
C ILE A 204 0.16 -15.19 -7.79
N THR A 205 0.03 -15.41 -6.48
CA THR A 205 0.11 -16.74 -5.88
C THR A 205 -1.11 -17.58 -6.28
N GLU A 206 -2.30 -16.99 -6.25
CA GLU A 206 -3.55 -17.63 -6.70
C GLU A 206 -3.47 -18.06 -8.16
N LEU A 207 -3.07 -17.16 -9.06
CA LEU A 207 -2.90 -17.47 -10.50
C LEU A 207 -1.87 -18.56 -10.75
N GLN A 208 -0.80 -18.60 -9.95
CA GLN A 208 0.20 -19.66 -10.06
C GLN A 208 -0.34 -21.02 -9.61
N LEU A 209 -1.16 -21.05 -8.56
CA LEU A 209 -1.81 -22.28 -8.10
C LEU A 209 -2.86 -22.76 -9.11
N GLU A 210 -3.66 -21.85 -9.67
CA GLU A 210 -4.66 -22.16 -10.69
C GLU A 210 -4.02 -22.78 -11.95
N ASP A 211 -2.89 -22.24 -12.41
CA ASP A 211 -2.12 -22.78 -13.53
C ASP A 211 -1.64 -24.22 -13.24
N VAL A 212 -1.12 -24.47 -12.03
CA VAL A 212 -0.70 -25.81 -11.60
C VAL A 212 -1.88 -26.78 -11.57
N GLU A 213 -2.99 -26.40 -10.96
CA GLU A 213 -4.19 -27.25 -10.86
C GLU A 213 -4.76 -27.58 -12.24
N THR A 214 -4.77 -26.62 -13.16
CA THR A 214 -5.25 -26.83 -14.54
C THR A 214 -4.40 -27.88 -15.27
N HIS A 215 -3.07 -27.75 -15.21
CA HIS A 215 -2.17 -28.71 -15.87
C HIS A 215 -2.18 -30.07 -15.18
N TYR A 216 -2.31 -30.11 -13.84
CA TYR A 216 -2.43 -31.36 -13.11
C TYR A 216 -3.74 -32.09 -13.45
N ALA A 217 -4.86 -31.37 -13.51
CA ALA A 217 -6.15 -31.91 -13.93
C ALA A 217 -6.09 -32.47 -15.35
N GLN A 218 -5.38 -31.81 -16.27
CA GLN A 218 -5.13 -32.33 -17.62
C GLN A 218 -4.33 -33.64 -17.59
N ALA A 219 -3.23 -33.69 -16.82
CA ALA A 219 -2.42 -34.91 -16.69
C ALA A 219 -3.24 -36.06 -16.08
N LYS A 220 -4.07 -35.76 -15.07
CA LYS A 220 -4.99 -36.71 -14.43
C LYS A 220 -6.05 -37.23 -15.40
N ARG A 221 -6.64 -36.37 -16.23
CA ARG A 221 -7.60 -36.76 -17.28
C ARG A 221 -6.97 -37.66 -18.34
N GLN A 222 -5.73 -37.37 -18.74
CA GLN A 222 -4.99 -38.22 -19.68
C GLN A 222 -4.60 -39.56 -19.06
N ASN A 223 -4.33 -39.58 -17.75
CA ASN A 223 -3.94 -40.74 -16.97
C ASN A 223 -2.87 -41.61 -17.65
N THR A 224 -1.83 -40.98 -18.20
CA THR A 224 -0.75 -41.67 -18.90
C THR A 224 0.60 -41.31 -18.29
N SER A 225 1.57 -42.23 -18.40
CA SER A 225 2.95 -41.97 -17.95
C SER A 225 3.57 -40.75 -18.64
N LYS A 226 3.23 -40.49 -19.91
CA LYS A 226 3.68 -39.30 -20.64
C LYS A 226 3.07 -38.02 -20.06
N GLY A 227 1.77 -38.01 -19.74
CA GLY A 227 1.07 -36.88 -19.16
C GLY A 227 1.64 -36.47 -17.81
N TYR A 228 1.75 -37.40 -16.87
CA TYR A 228 2.30 -37.11 -15.53
C TYR A 228 3.78 -36.72 -15.58
N ARG A 229 4.62 -37.37 -16.39
CA ARG A 229 6.03 -36.93 -16.57
C ARG A 229 6.11 -35.50 -17.11
N GLY A 230 5.31 -35.17 -18.12
CA GLY A 230 5.25 -33.83 -18.68
C GLY A 230 4.90 -32.77 -17.63
N PHE A 231 3.90 -33.07 -16.79
CA PHE A 231 3.52 -32.21 -15.65
C PHE A 231 4.67 -32.05 -14.64
N ILE A 232 5.26 -33.14 -14.17
CA ILE A 232 6.37 -33.12 -13.21
C ILE A 232 7.55 -32.31 -13.75
N THR A 233 7.93 -32.52 -15.01
CA THR A 233 9.03 -31.78 -15.66
C THR A 233 8.74 -30.28 -15.72
N ARG A 234 7.51 -29.88 -16.08
CA ARG A 234 7.10 -28.47 -16.17
C ARG A 234 7.21 -27.73 -14.84
N TYR A 235 6.84 -28.40 -13.74
CA TYR A 235 6.76 -27.76 -12.42
C TYR A 235 7.88 -28.13 -11.44
N ARG A 236 8.84 -28.97 -11.83
CA ARG A 236 9.90 -29.53 -10.96
C ARG A 236 10.56 -28.55 -9.98
N ILE A 237 10.82 -27.31 -10.42
CA ILE A 237 11.52 -26.28 -9.63
C ILE A 237 10.56 -25.30 -8.94
N LYS A 238 9.25 -25.48 -9.07
CA LYS A 238 8.23 -24.55 -8.56
C LYS A 238 7.77 -25.01 -7.19
N ALA A 239 8.22 -24.31 -6.15
CA ALA A 239 7.91 -24.67 -4.76
C ALA A 239 6.40 -24.79 -4.47
N HIS A 240 5.58 -23.90 -5.03
CA HIS A 240 4.12 -23.92 -4.87
C HIS A 240 3.45 -25.13 -5.54
N ALA A 241 4.11 -25.82 -6.46
CA ALA A 241 3.57 -26.99 -7.15
C ALA A 241 3.93 -28.32 -6.47
N LYS A 242 4.76 -28.30 -5.40
CA LYS A 242 5.24 -29.51 -4.72
C LYS A 242 4.15 -30.52 -4.36
N PRO A 243 2.98 -30.12 -3.80
CA PRO A 243 1.91 -31.08 -3.50
C PRO A 243 1.42 -31.83 -4.74
N ARG A 244 1.17 -31.13 -5.85
CA ARG A 244 0.70 -31.76 -7.09
C ARG A 244 1.77 -32.54 -7.82
N ILE A 245 3.04 -32.15 -7.70
CA ILE A 245 4.17 -32.95 -8.18
C ILE A 245 4.15 -34.29 -7.45
N HIS A 246 3.97 -34.28 -6.14
CA HIS A 246 3.91 -35.49 -5.34
C HIS A 246 2.74 -36.40 -5.75
N ASP A 247 1.55 -35.83 -5.92
CA ASP A 247 0.38 -36.59 -6.40
C ASP A 247 0.62 -37.19 -7.80
N ALA A 248 1.27 -36.44 -8.69
CA ALA A 248 1.61 -36.90 -10.03
C ALA A 248 2.68 -38.00 -10.03
N GLU A 249 3.66 -37.93 -9.14
CA GLU A 249 4.68 -38.96 -8.95
C GLU A 249 4.06 -40.28 -8.48
N GLN A 250 3.14 -40.22 -7.52
CA GLN A 250 2.40 -41.40 -7.06
C GLN A 250 1.57 -42.02 -8.19
N ALA A 251 0.82 -41.21 -8.95
CA ALA A 251 0.03 -41.70 -10.06
C ALA A 251 0.89 -42.28 -11.19
N LEU A 252 2.04 -41.68 -11.49
CA LEU A 252 3.01 -42.22 -12.43
C LEU A 252 3.53 -43.57 -11.98
N GLU A 253 3.84 -43.71 -10.69
CA GLU A 253 4.31 -44.98 -10.14
C GLU A 253 3.24 -46.07 -10.21
N GLN A 254 1.97 -45.74 -9.92
CA GLN A 254 0.84 -46.65 -10.08
C GLN A 254 0.76 -47.18 -11.52
N LEU A 255 0.82 -46.30 -12.52
CA LEU A 255 0.77 -46.70 -13.92
C LEU A 255 1.96 -47.59 -14.33
N GLN A 256 3.16 -47.30 -13.80
CA GLN A 256 4.34 -48.12 -14.03
C GLN A 256 4.21 -49.51 -13.41
N PHE A 257 3.65 -49.58 -12.20
CA PHE A 257 3.35 -50.84 -11.52
C PHE A 257 2.32 -51.64 -12.30
N ASP A 258 1.21 -51.03 -12.72
CA ASP A 258 0.15 -51.72 -13.47
C ASP A 258 0.66 -52.28 -14.80
N ALA A 259 1.50 -51.52 -15.51
CA ALA A 259 2.16 -52.00 -16.72
C ALA A 259 3.11 -53.19 -16.45
N ALA A 260 3.93 -53.12 -15.39
CA ALA A 260 4.83 -54.21 -15.00
C ALA A 260 4.06 -55.47 -14.55
N LYS A 261 2.96 -55.28 -13.81
CA LYS A 261 2.04 -56.34 -13.40
C LYS A 261 1.40 -57.02 -14.61
N PHE A 262 0.88 -56.24 -15.56
CA PHE A 262 0.30 -56.76 -16.79
C PHE A 262 1.32 -57.59 -17.60
N GLU A 263 2.53 -57.07 -17.80
CA GLU A 263 3.61 -57.80 -18.48
C GLU A 263 4.02 -59.08 -17.73
N ALA A 264 4.06 -59.05 -16.40
CA ALA A 264 4.38 -60.23 -15.61
C ALA A 264 3.32 -61.33 -15.71
N LEU A 265 2.03 -60.96 -15.77
CA LEU A 265 0.92 -61.90 -15.92
C LEU A 265 0.80 -62.44 -17.35
N LYS A 266 1.06 -61.62 -18.38
CA LYS A 266 1.06 -62.07 -19.78
C LYS A 266 2.15 -63.11 -20.06
N ASN A 267 3.32 -62.96 -19.45
CA ASN A 267 4.48 -63.83 -19.65
C ASN A 267 4.55 -65.02 -18.68
N GLU A 268 3.45 -65.30 -17.98
CA GLU A 268 3.39 -66.33 -16.93
C GLU A 268 3.62 -67.76 -17.45
N SER A 269 3.35 -68.03 -18.73
CA SER A 269 3.68 -69.30 -19.39
C SER A 269 5.16 -69.45 -19.78
N ALA A 270 5.92 -68.34 -19.83
CA ALA A 270 7.28 -68.31 -20.36
C ALA A 270 8.38 -68.25 -19.29
N LEU A 271 8.04 -68.02 -18.01
CA LEU A 271 8.85 -68.14 -16.79
C LEU A 271 10.39 -68.07 -16.97
N ARG A 272 10.87 -67.02 -17.65
CA ARG A 272 12.30 -66.67 -17.71
C ARG A 272 12.71 -65.99 -16.40
N LYS A 273 13.98 -66.01 -16.02
CA LYS A 273 14.54 -65.42 -14.79
C LYS A 273 14.38 -63.88 -14.65
N ASN A 274 13.97 -63.17 -15.70
CA ASN A 274 13.92 -61.70 -15.78
C ASN A 274 12.88 -61.00 -14.85
N PRO A 275 11.66 -61.53 -14.61
CA PRO A 275 10.63 -60.89 -13.79
C PRO A 275 10.98 -60.76 -12.29
N ILE A 276 11.81 -61.64 -11.72
CA ILE A 276 12.19 -61.59 -10.29
C ILE A 276 12.97 -60.32 -9.97
N ILE A 277 13.89 -59.91 -10.86
CA ILE A 277 14.76 -58.75 -10.63
C ILE A 277 13.92 -57.46 -10.57
N VAL A 278 12.88 -57.35 -11.40
CA VAL A 278 11.95 -56.21 -11.42
C VAL A 278 11.25 -56.08 -10.07
N TRP A 279 10.67 -57.17 -9.55
CA TRP A 279 9.96 -57.16 -8.27
C TRP A 279 10.88 -56.96 -7.06
N LYS A 280 12.09 -57.55 -7.07
CA LYS A 280 13.10 -57.30 -6.02
C LYS A 280 13.52 -55.83 -5.99
N THR A 281 13.74 -55.22 -7.15
CA THR A 281 14.06 -53.79 -7.26
C THR A 281 12.89 -52.91 -6.78
N TYR A 282 11.65 -53.26 -7.15
CA TYR A 282 10.45 -52.56 -6.67
C TYR A 282 10.35 -52.60 -5.14
N LEU A 283 10.49 -53.79 -4.54
CA LEU A 283 10.47 -53.96 -3.09
C LEU A 283 11.59 -53.19 -2.39
N LYS A 284 12.80 -53.14 -2.95
CA LYS A 284 13.90 -52.35 -2.37
C LYS A 284 13.52 -50.88 -2.19
N LYS A 285 12.72 -50.32 -3.11
CA LYS A 285 12.29 -48.93 -3.07
C LYS A 285 11.04 -48.70 -2.22
N HIS A 286 10.10 -49.65 -2.18
CA HIS A 286 8.75 -49.43 -1.67
C HIS A 286 8.33 -50.29 -0.47
N ARG A 287 9.14 -51.26 -0.02
CA ARG A 287 8.78 -52.24 1.03
C ARG A 287 8.25 -51.61 2.32
N ASN A 288 8.73 -50.43 2.71
CA ASN A 288 8.36 -49.75 3.96
C ASN A 288 7.39 -48.58 3.74
N ASP A 289 6.96 -48.32 2.50
CA ASP A 289 6.04 -47.23 2.19
C ASP A 289 4.59 -47.73 2.23
N SER A 290 3.84 -47.29 3.25
CA SER A 290 2.47 -47.74 3.49
C SER A 290 1.52 -47.47 2.33
N ARG A 291 1.81 -46.46 1.49
CA ARG A 291 1.00 -46.12 0.31
C ARG A 291 1.03 -47.21 -0.75
N PHE A 292 2.11 -47.96 -0.83
CA PHE A 292 2.32 -49.01 -1.83
C PHE A 292 2.13 -50.42 -1.25
N LYS A 293 1.44 -50.55 -0.11
CA LYS A 293 1.24 -51.84 0.58
C LYS A 293 0.71 -52.95 -0.34
N GLN A 294 -0.29 -52.64 -1.17
CA GLN A 294 -0.85 -53.61 -2.11
C GLN A 294 0.16 -54.01 -3.21
N HIS A 295 1.02 -53.09 -3.66
CA HIS A 295 2.06 -53.38 -4.63
C HIS A 295 3.15 -54.25 -4.03
N VAL A 296 3.52 -53.98 -2.78
CA VAL A 296 4.48 -54.76 -1.99
C VAL A 296 3.97 -56.19 -1.83
N GLU A 297 2.74 -56.36 -1.36
CA GLU A 297 2.11 -57.68 -1.20
C GLU A 297 2.08 -58.45 -2.53
N PHE A 298 1.67 -57.80 -3.63
CA PHE A 298 1.71 -58.40 -4.95
C PHE A 298 3.14 -58.83 -5.35
N ALA A 299 4.13 -57.95 -5.19
CA ALA A 299 5.51 -58.24 -5.54
C ALA A 299 6.11 -59.39 -4.69
N GLU A 300 5.79 -59.46 -3.40
CA GLU A 300 6.21 -60.54 -2.50
C GLU A 300 5.59 -61.88 -2.90
N ILE A 301 4.28 -61.92 -3.15
CA ILE A 301 3.59 -63.11 -3.66
C ILE A 301 4.22 -63.57 -4.99
N ARG A 302 4.51 -62.64 -5.90
CA ARG A 302 5.16 -62.97 -7.18
C ARG A 302 6.56 -63.53 -6.97
N ILE A 303 7.39 -62.92 -6.14
CA ILE A 303 8.74 -63.43 -5.84
C ILE A 303 8.64 -64.84 -5.26
N ALA A 304 7.75 -65.07 -4.28
CA ALA A 304 7.55 -66.38 -3.67
C ALA A 304 7.15 -67.45 -4.71
N ALA A 305 6.23 -67.11 -5.62
CA ALA A 305 5.84 -67.99 -6.71
C ALA A 305 7.03 -68.29 -7.65
N TYR A 306 7.83 -67.29 -8.00
CA TYR A 306 9.01 -67.51 -8.86
C TYR A 306 10.13 -68.31 -8.19
N THR A 307 10.32 -68.18 -6.87
CA THR A 307 11.35 -68.92 -6.12
C THR A 307 10.96 -70.35 -5.79
N THR A 308 9.71 -70.75 -6.08
CA THR A 308 9.20 -72.10 -5.81
C THR A 308 8.89 -72.90 -7.06
N LEU A 309 9.10 -72.35 -8.27
CA LEU A 309 8.80 -73.00 -9.55
C LEU A 309 10.03 -72.99 -10.49
N TYR A 310 10.52 -74.18 -10.83
CA TYR A 310 11.67 -74.40 -11.69
C TYR A 310 11.27 -75.22 -12.92
N PHE A 311 11.87 -74.93 -14.07
CA PHE A 311 11.50 -75.51 -15.37
C PHE A 311 12.66 -76.26 -16.03
N HIS A 312 12.32 -77.23 -16.87
CA HIS A 312 13.22 -77.88 -17.80
C HIS A 312 13.52 -76.94 -18.99
N PRO A 313 14.60 -77.17 -19.76
CA PRO A 313 14.91 -76.36 -20.96
C PRO A 313 13.77 -76.28 -21.99
N ASN A 314 12.87 -77.28 -22.00
CA ASN A 314 11.70 -77.33 -22.87
C ASN A 314 10.47 -76.58 -22.32
N GLY A 315 10.60 -75.85 -21.21
CA GLY A 315 9.53 -75.05 -20.61
C GLY A 315 8.52 -75.83 -19.76
N LYS A 316 8.66 -77.16 -19.59
CA LYS A 316 7.83 -77.92 -18.65
C LYS A 316 8.35 -77.80 -17.22
N LYS A 317 7.46 -77.86 -16.23
CA LYS A 317 7.85 -77.84 -14.80
C LYS A 317 8.89 -78.92 -14.55
N ARG A 318 9.96 -78.58 -13.84
CA ARG A 318 11.03 -79.46 -13.38
C ARG A 318 10.93 -79.69 -11.88
N TYR A 319 10.71 -78.64 -11.10
CA TYR A 319 10.63 -78.76 -9.65
C TYR A 319 9.69 -77.68 -9.09
N VAL A 320 8.89 -78.04 -8.10
CA VAL A 320 8.05 -77.13 -7.34
C VAL A 320 8.35 -77.32 -5.86
N GLY A 321 8.98 -76.34 -5.21
CA GLY A 321 9.42 -76.48 -3.82
C GLY A 321 10.50 -75.48 -3.44
N GLN A 322 10.97 -75.57 -2.20
CA GLN A 322 11.98 -74.66 -1.68
C GLN A 322 13.37 -74.96 -2.30
N LEU A 323 14.21 -73.94 -2.38
CA LEU A 323 15.64 -74.10 -2.60
C LEU A 323 16.39 -73.61 -1.37
N GLU A 324 17.54 -74.24 -1.12
CA GLU A 324 18.60 -73.68 -0.29
C GLU A 324 19.83 -73.48 -1.19
N GLY A 325 20.21 -72.21 -1.42
CA GLY A 325 21.12 -71.85 -2.52
C GLY A 325 20.50 -72.14 -3.89
N ASP A 326 21.21 -72.86 -4.75
CA ASP A 326 20.76 -73.31 -6.08
C ASP A 326 20.31 -74.79 -6.11
N ARG A 327 20.03 -75.39 -4.93
CA ARG A 327 19.75 -76.82 -4.78
C ARG A 327 18.36 -77.06 -4.18
N PHE A 328 17.65 -78.06 -4.69
CA PHE A 328 16.35 -78.48 -4.15
C PHE A 328 16.49 -78.80 -2.67
N HIS A 329 15.64 -78.19 -1.84
CA HIS A 329 15.68 -78.34 -0.39
C HIS A 329 14.25 -78.30 0.18
N GLY A 330 14.04 -78.88 1.36
CA GLY A 330 12.74 -78.91 2.03
C GLY A 330 11.72 -79.73 1.28
N GLN A 331 10.43 -79.46 1.49
CA GLN A 331 9.37 -80.18 0.80
C GLN A 331 9.22 -79.70 -0.66
N GLY A 332 9.10 -80.64 -1.59
CA GLY A 332 8.94 -80.31 -3.00
C GLY A 332 8.43 -81.44 -3.89
N VAL A 333 8.17 -81.10 -5.15
CA VAL A 333 7.68 -82.00 -6.18
C VAL A 333 8.56 -81.86 -7.42
N LEU A 334 9.26 -82.92 -7.77
CA LEU A 334 10.06 -83.04 -8.99
C LEU A 334 9.21 -83.62 -10.12
N PHE A 335 9.37 -83.06 -11.31
CA PHE A 335 8.65 -83.41 -12.53
C PHE A 335 9.62 -83.88 -13.62
N THR A 336 9.18 -84.83 -14.44
CA THR A 336 9.91 -85.30 -15.62
C THR A 336 9.94 -84.25 -16.73
N ALA A 337 10.82 -84.42 -17.72
CA ALA A 337 10.85 -83.55 -18.90
C ALA A 337 9.55 -83.59 -19.73
N THR A 338 8.68 -84.59 -19.52
CA THR A 338 7.35 -84.67 -20.15
C THR A 338 6.25 -84.01 -19.29
N GLY A 339 6.57 -83.57 -18.08
CA GLY A 339 5.66 -82.86 -17.16
C GLY A 339 4.92 -83.75 -16.16
N LYS A 340 5.27 -85.04 -16.06
CA LYS A 340 4.68 -85.96 -15.07
C LYS A 340 5.38 -85.83 -13.73
N VAL A 341 4.67 -86.05 -12.62
CA VAL A 341 5.29 -86.09 -11.28
C VAL A 341 6.24 -87.28 -11.20
N ALA A 342 7.52 -87.01 -10.99
CA ALA A 342 8.56 -88.01 -10.79
C ALA A 342 8.75 -88.33 -9.31
N TYR A 343 8.66 -87.32 -8.45
CA TYR A 343 8.82 -87.48 -7.00
C TYR A 343 8.13 -86.35 -6.24
N ALA A 344 7.52 -86.64 -5.10
CA ALA A 344 6.97 -85.65 -4.17
C ALA A 344 7.40 -86.02 -2.75
N GLY A 345 8.13 -85.14 -2.07
CA GLY A 345 8.70 -85.42 -0.75
C GLY A 345 9.79 -84.45 -0.37
N GLU A 346 10.58 -84.82 0.64
CA GLU A 346 11.66 -83.98 1.13
C GLU A 346 12.86 -83.98 0.18
N PHE A 347 13.57 -82.85 0.17
CA PHE A 347 14.81 -82.65 -0.55
C PHE A 347 15.85 -82.08 0.39
N GLN A 348 17.09 -82.52 0.24
CA GLN A 348 18.22 -81.93 0.94
C GLN A 348 19.40 -81.86 -0.03
N ASN A 349 20.03 -80.70 -0.13
CA ASN A 349 21.21 -80.48 -0.99
C ASN A 349 21.01 -80.91 -2.46
N GLY A 350 19.80 -80.80 -3.01
CA GLY A 350 19.49 -81.10 -4.41
C GLY A 350 19.06 -82.54 -4.66
N HIS A 351 19.06 -83.39 -3.62
CA HIS A 351 18.71 -84.80 -3.70
C HIS A 351 17.40 -85.06 -2.98
N LYS A 352 16.67 -86.10 -3.45
CA LYS A 352 15.51 -86.66 -2.75
C LYS A 352 15.99 -87.13 -1.37
N HIS A 353 15.32 -86.71 -0.31
CA HIS A 353 15.69 -86.99 1.07
C HIS A 353 14.43 -87.28 1.89
N GLY A 354 14.56 -87.83 3.09
CA GLY A 354 13.44 -88.02 4.02
C GLY A 354 12.25 -88.78 3.43
N SER A 355 11.05 -88.44 3.90
CA SER A 355 9.81 -89.09 3.47
C SER A 355 9.36 -88.58 2.10
N GLY A 356 8.95 -89.48 1.20
CA GLY A 356 8.47 -89.07 -0.11
C GLY A 356 8.07 -90.21 -1.04
N GLN A 357 7.22 -89.88 -2.01
CA GLN A 357 6.71 -90.81 -3.00
C GLN A 357 7.38 -90.62 -4.35
N GLU A 358 8.03 -91.67 -4.86
CA GLU A 358 8.57 -91.72 -6.22
C GLU A 358 7.58 -92.40 -7.18
N ARG A 359 7.52 -91.93 -8.44
CA ARG A 359 6.67 -92.51 -9.49
C ARG A 359 7.49 -92.85 -10.73
N TRP A 360 7.10 -93.92 -11.40
CA TRP A 360 7.60 -94.28 -12.72
C TRP A 360 7.03 -93.35 -13.81
N ASP A 361 7.61 -93.36 -15.01
CA ASP A 361 7.14 -92.57 -16.15
C ASP A 361 5.70 -92.95 -16.60
N ASN A 362 5.22 -94.14 -16.24
CA ASN A 362 3.84 -94.58 -16.44
C ASN A 362 2.87 -94.09 -15.34
N GLY A 363 3.35 -93.35 -14.34
CA GLY A 363 2.56 -92.78 -13.24
C GLY A 363 2.33 -93.70 -12.05
N ARG A 364 2.75 -94.97 -12.10
CA ARG A 364 2.64 -95.90 -10.97
C ARG A 364 3.65 -95.54 -9.88
N VAL A 365 3.22 -95.65 -8.62
CA VAL A 365 4.08 -95.43 -7.46
C VAL A 365 5.18 -96.49 -7.43
N ARG A 366 6.42 -96.03 -7.32
CA ARG A 366 7.62 -96.86 -7.24
C ARG A 366 8.04 -97.10 -5.79
N TYR A 367 8.08 -96.04 -4.98
CA TYR A 367 8.42 -96.06 -3.54
C TYR A 367 7.53 -95.06 -2.79
N LYS A 368 7.26 -95.32 -1.50
CA LYS A 368 6.53 -94.44 -0.57
C LYS A 368 7.35 -94.20 0.68
#